data_AF-D6RG65-F1
#
_entry.id   AF-D6RG65-F1
#
_cell.length_a   1.000
_cell.length_b   1.000
_cell.length_c   1.000
_cell.angle_alpha   90.00
_cell.angle_beta   90.00
_cell.angle_gamma   90.00
#
_symmetry.space_group_name_H-M   'P 1'
#
loop_
_entity.id
_entity.type
_entity.pdbx_description
1 polymer ?
#
loop_
_entity_poly.entity_id
_entity_poly.type
_entity_poly.pdbx_seq_one_letter_code
_entity_poly.pdbx_strand_id
1 'polypeptide(L)' 'MAESPAFLSAKDEGSFAYLTIKDRTPQILTKVIDTLHRHKSEFFEKHGESANP' A
#
# COMPACT_ATOMS: atom_id res chain seq x y z
N MET A 1 22.05 -21.25 24.55
CA MET A 1 20.90 -21.23 23.63
C MET A 1 21.31 -20.41 22.42
N ALA A 2 21.08 -20.89 21.19
CA ALA A 2 21.39 -20.10 20.00
C ALA A 2 20.41 -18.93 19.88
N GLU A 3 20.90 -17.76 19.52
CA GLU A 3 20.08 -16.57 19.28
C GLU A 3 19.20 -16.78 18.03
N SER A 4 17.96 -16.29 18.08
CA SER A 4 17.06 -16.36 16.92
C SER A 4 17.62 -15.55 15.75
N PRO A 5 17.46 -16.01 14.51
CA PRO A 5 17.92 -15.26 13.34
C PRO A 5 17.17 -13.93 13.23
N ALA A 6 17.84 -12.93 12.65
CA ALA A 6 17.23 -11.65 12.37
C ALA A 6 16.07 -11.77 11.37
N PHE A 7 15.07 -10.90 11.53
CA PHE A 7 13.96 -10.82 10.58
C PHE A 7 14.43 -10.34 9.20
N LEU A 8 13.76 -10.84 8.16
CA LEU A 8 13.89 -10.29 6.81
C LEU A 8 13.52 -8.80 6.83
N SER A 9 14.34 -8.00 6.17
CA SER A 9 14.19 -6.54 6.14
C SER A 9 14.81 -5.98 4.87
N ALA A 10 14.53 -4.71 4.59
CA ALA A 10 15.18 -3.97 3.51
C ALA A 10 16.61 -3.51 3.85
N LYS A 11 17.30 -4.17 4.80
CA LYS A 11 18.68 -3.79 5.15
C LYS A 11 19.70 -4.29 4.13
N ASP A 12 19.44 -5.44 3.53
CA ASP A 12 20.29 -6.00 2.47
C ASP A 12 19.70 -5.61 1.11
N GLU A 13 20.44 -4.80 0.34
CA GLU A 13 20.01 -4.32 -0.97
C GLU A 13 19.89 -5.43 -2.02
N GLY A 14 20.61 -6.54 -1.84
CA GLY A 14 20.49 -7.73 -2.70
C GLY A 14 19.28 -8.60 -2.36
N SER A 15 18.62 -8.33 -1.23
CA SER A 15 17.48 -9.13 -0.78
C SER A 15 16.22 -8.82 -1.57
N PHE A 16 15.37 -9.84 -1.71
CA PHE A 16 14.03 -9.68 -2.27
C PHE A 16 13.14 -8.74 -1.44
N ALA A 17 13.38 -8.65 -0.12
CA ALA A 17 12.66 -7.75 0.77
C ALA A 17 12.95 -6.27 0.43
N TYR A 18 14.21 -5.95 0.13
CA TYR A 18 14.58 -4.62 -0.34
C TYR A 18 13.91 -4.28 -1.68
N LEU A 19 14.00 -5.16 -2.68
CA LEU A 19 13.34 -4.97 -3.97
C LEU A 19 11.82 -4.74 -3.81
N THR A 20 11.17 -5.52 -2.94
CA THR A 20 9.73 -5.40 -2.68
C THR A 20 9.39 -4.03 -2.09
N ILE A 21 10.12 -3.60 -1.06
CA ILE A 21 9.89 -2.32 -0.39
C ILE A 21 10.21 -1.13 -1.32
N LYS A 22 11.29 -1.22 -2.09
CA LYS A 22 11.75 -0.15 -2.99
C LYS A 22 10.87 0.03 -4.22
N ASP A 23 10.47 -1.06 -4.87
CA ASP A 23 9.86 -0.99 -6.20
C ASP A 23 8.36 -1.33 -6.19
N ARG A 24 7.97 -2.40 -5.48
CA ARG A 24 6.60 -2.92 -5.55
C ARG A 24 5.65 -2.16 -4.64
N THR A 25 6.07 -1.84 -3.42
CA THR A 25 5.23 -1.10 -2.47
C THR A 25 4.77 0.25 -3.02
N PRO A 26 5.63 1.08 -3.64
CA PRO A 26 5.17 2.32 -4.29
C PRO A 26 4.14 2.07 -5.40
N GLN A 27 4.36 1.07 -6.27
CA GLN A 27 3.42 0.73 -7.34
C GLN A 27 2.04 0.33 -6.80
N ILE A 28 2.00 -0.45 -5.72
CA ILE A 28 0.76 -0.84 -5.05
C ILE A 28 0.03 0.39 -4.52
N LEU A 29 0.73 1.29 -3.81
CA LEU A 29 0.14 2.51 -3.26
C LEU A 29 -0.39 3.44 -4.36
N THR A 30 0.36 3.60 -5.46
CA THR A 30 -0.12 4.34 -6.64
C THR A 30 -1.41 3.73 -7.18
N LYS A 31 -1.48 2.40 -7.30
CA LYS A 31 -2.69 1.72 -7.77
C LYS A 31 -3.88 1.89 -6.83
N VAL A 32 -3.64 1.91 -5.51
CA VAL A 32 -4.68 2.21 -4.52
C VAL A 32 -5.21 3.62 -4.70
N ILE A 33 -4.33 4.63 -4.82
CA ILE A 33 -4.71 6.03 -5.05
C ILE A 33 -5.54 6.16 -6.33
N ASP A 34 -5.04 5.59 -7.42
CA ASP A 34 -5.69 5.58 -8.73
C ASP A 34 -7.07 4.90 -8.70
N THR A 35 -7.21 3.82 -7.94
CA THR A 35 -8.51 3.16 -7.72
C THR A 35 -9.47 4.06 -6.97
N LEU A 36 -9.05 4.67 -5.85
CA LEU A 36 -9.89 5.61 -5.11
C LEU A 36 -10.31 6.80 -5.97
N HIS A 37 -9.42 7.29 -6.82
CA HIS A 37 -9.72 8.39 -7.73
C HIS A 37 -10.79 8.01 -8.77
N ARG A 38 -10.64 6.84 -9.43
CA ARG A 38 -11.62 6.35 -10.41
C ARG A 38 -13.01 6.11 -9.82
N HIS A 39 -13.06 5.58 -8.60
CA HIS A 39 -14.33 5.26 -7.94
C HIS A 39 -14.90 6.43 -7.12
N LYS A 40 -14.33 7.64 -7.22
CA LYS A 40 -14.78 8.82 -6.47
C LYS A 40 -16.27 9.10 -6.62
N SER A 41 -16.80 9.07 -7.86
CA SER A 41 -18.21 9.36 -8.12
C SER A 41 -19.12 8.28 -7.54
N GLU A 42 -18.75 7.01 -7.69
CA GLU A 42 -19.49 5.88 -7.09
C GLU A 42 -19.56 6.01 -5.56
N PHE A 43 -18.45 6.37 -4.91
CA PHE A 43 -18.45 6.63 -3.47
C PHE A 43 -19.34 7.81 -3.09
N PHE A 44 -19.36 8.87 -3.91
CA PHE A 44 -20.22 10.02 -3.67
C PHE A 44 -21.70 9.69 -3.85
N GLU A 45 -22.08 8.92 -4.86
CA GLU A 45 -23.46 8.48 -5.08
C GLU A 45 -23.95 7.55 -3.95
N LYS A 46 -23.11 6.62 -3.49
CA LYS A 46 -23.49 5.64 -2.46
C LYS A 46 -23.46 6.16 -1.03
N HIS A 47 -22.63 7.16 -0.75
CA HIS A 47 -22.37 7.63 0.62
C HIS A 47 -22.53 9.14 0.82
N GLY A 48 -22.68 9.92 -0.25
CA GLY A 48 -22.75 11.38 -0.22
C GLY A 48 -24.09 11.98 0.23
N GLU A 49 -25.19 11.19 0.27
CA GLU A 49 -26.46 11.66 0.85
C GLU A 49 -26.38 11.97 2.36
N SER A 50 -25.28 11.61 3.03
CA SER A 50 -25.02 11.99 4.43
C SER A 50 -24.49 13.42 4.62
N ALA A 51 -24.35 14.21 3.55
CA ALA A 51 -23.82 15.57 3.57
C ALA A 51 -24.80 16.65 3.05
N ASN A 52 -26.11 16.47 3.24
CA ASN A 52 -27.09 17.54 3.03
C ASN A 52 -27.74 17.94 4.38
N PRO A 53 -27.56 19.18 4.87
CA PRO A 53 -28.35 19.70 5.99
C PRO A 53 -29.84 19.87 5.65
#